data_AF-D0NHW2-F1
#
_entry.id   AF-D0NHW2-F1
#
_cell.length_a   1.000
_cell.length_b   1.000
_cell.length_c   1.000
_cell.angle_alpha   90.00
_cell.angle_beta   90.00
_cell.angle_gamma   90.00
#
_symmetry.space_group_name_H-M   'P 1'
#
loop_
_entity.id
_entity.type
_entity.pdbx_description
1 polymer ?
#
loop_
_entity_poly.entity_id
_entity_poly.type
_entity_poly.pdbx_seq_one_letter_code
_entity_poly.pdbx_strand_id
1 'polypeptide(L)'
;MLVLVYCLSTFNFPRDKLDINHEVFPPGWFEQQASVVADPAQTAVIYKSLKSLRISSTLDFFARMGVHATLFLRLRHLVNLIQSPWKQRARVYPRRHRSAAVLFVVYALLLVIFVEESVRTSNIACDPHPECAVHARRWTILESESLTQCPCLMMIDRDIAPKSYAEWEQPENVTDKLAQLATRGDLQTVQITNRYLPVLPNELRHCTELRHLYVTLEYTHTQTLPNWFKEFAELEFLHLESKFTSPFVVVPDDIFHDMSSLTFIHFAGFVPMRRLPSFQGLTNLKSLTLAVFLLLDQLPAFNHLYRLERLLVTCVPGLDSLPDFAPIQENLKSLILTDRGTWCCNGFLGECDLQHPMCQIHPLWGTPAASCLTSNRDKATPGTLALIQKYPDNVCNGLLYPGSLEGPPTSATMDPCNGTLYRQCVDASGVESMCYNARFMGIACWGSVQP
;
A
#
# COMPACT_ATOMS: atom_id res chain seq x y z
N MET A 1 12.69 -21.46 7.22
CA MET A 1 11.74 -22.55 6.89
C MET A 1 10.67 -22.75 7.97
N LEU A 2 11.00 -23.06 9.23
CA LEU A 2 9.98 -23.25 10.29
C LEU A 2 9.02 -22.07 10.47
N VAL A 3 9.54 -20.83 10.50
CA VAL A 3 8.71 -19.61 10.60
C VAL A 3 7.76 -19.49 9.39
N LEU A 4 8.21 -19.83 8.18
CA LEU A 4 7.35 -19.77 6.99
C LEU A 4 6.30 -20.87 6.99
N VAL A 5 6.66 -22.07 7.42
CA VAL A 5 5.70 -23.17 7.58
C VAL A 5 4.63 -22.79 8.60
N TYR A 6 5.05 -22.20 9.73
CA TYR A 6 4.13 -21.65 10.73
C TYR A 6 3.24 -20.57 10.10
N CYS A 7 3.82 -19.53 9.50
CA CYS A 7 3.07 -18.45 8.88
C CYS A 7 2.11 -18.96 7.79
N LEU A 8 2.51 -19.91 6.95
CA LEU A 8 1.64 -20.50 5.92
C LEU A 8 0.53 -21.36 6.53
N SER A 9 0.77 -22.02 7.67
CA SER A 9 -0.25 -22.80 8.37
C SER A 9 -1.24 -21.94 9.15
N THR A 10 -0.84 -20.76 9.59
CA THR A 10 -1.67 -19.83 10.37
C THR A 10 -2.27 -18.71 9.54
N PHE A 11 -1.80 -18.51 8.29
CA PHE A 11 -2.30 -17.47 7.41
C PHE A 11 -3.77 -17.71 7.10
N ASN A 12 -4.62 -16.82 7.58
CA ASN A 12 -6.04 -16.87 7.31
C ASN A 12 -6.39 -15.73 6.34
N PHE A 13 -6.75 -16.08 5.12
CA PHE A 13 -7.25 -15.15 4.13
C PHE A 13 -8.71 -15.48 3.82
N PRO A 14 -9.66 -14.57 4.08
CA PRO A 14 -11.08 -14.82 3.84
C PRO A 14 -11.37 -14.80 2.34
N ARG A 15 -11.17 -15.95 1.69
CA ARG A 15 -11.38 -16.15 0.26
C ARG A 15 -12.85 -15.98 -0.13
N ASP A 16 -13.74 -16.47 0.73
CA ASP A 16 -15.19 -16.29 0.63
C ASP A 16 -15.57 -14.81 0.51
N LYS A 17 -14.99 -13.95 1.36
CA LYS A 17 -15.21 -12.50 1.27
C LYS A 17 -14.67 -11.91 -0.02
N LEU A 18 -13.49 -12.34 -0.47
CA LEU A 18 -12.91 -11.87 -1.73
C LEU A 18 -13.77 -12.27 -2.94
N ASP A 19 -14.25 -13.51 -2.97
CA ASP A 19 -15.08 -14.03 -4.06
C ASP A 19 -16.41 -13.27 -4.12
N ILE A 20 -17.07 -13.06 -2.97
CA ILE A 20 -18.28 -12.22 -2.86
C ILE A 20 -17.99 -10.80 -3.37
N ASN A 21 -16.87 -10.19 -2.97
CA ASN A 21 -16.52 -8.85 -3.43
C ASN A 21 -16.31 -8.79 -4.96
N HIS A 22 -15.78 -9.84 -5.57
CA HIS A 22 -15.64 -9.92 -7.03
C HIS A 22 -16.98 -10.10 -7.75
N GLU A 23 -17.95 -10.76 -7.12
CA GLU A 23 -19.30 -10.92 -7.66
C GLU A 23 -20.16 -9.65 -7.51
N VAL A 24 -19.99 -8.94 -6.40
CA VAL A 24 -20.82 -7.77 -6.03
C VAL A 24 -20.27 -6.46 -6.62
N PHE A 25 -18.97 -6.22 -6.51
CA PHE A 25 -18.38 -4.94 -6.94
C PHE A 25 -17.92 -5.01 -8.40
N PRO A 26 -18.04 -3.91 -9.18
CA PRO A 26 -17.49 -3.87 -10.53
C PRO A 26 -15.95 -3.98 -10.58
N PRO A 27 -15.37 -4.34 -11.75
CA PRO A 27 -13.93 -4.38 -11.93
C PRO A 27 -13.24 -3.04 -11.61
N GLY A 28 -12.13 -3.09 -10.88
CA GLY A 28 -11.32 -1.91 -10.54
C GLY A 28 -11.71 -1.22 -9.23
N TRP A 29 -12.72 -1.72 -8.53
CA TRP A 29 -13.14 -1.22 -7.22
C TRP A 29 -12.18 -1.60 -6.10
N PHE A 30 -12.20 -0.79 -5.04
CA PHE A 30 -11.32 -0.92 -3.88
C PHE A 30 -11.54 -2.25 -3.14
N GLU A 31 -12.79 -2.66 -2.99
CA GLU A 31 -13.22 -3.86 -2.26
C GLU A 31 -12.76 -5.16 -2.92
N GLN A 32 -12.52 -5.15 -4.23
CA GLN A 32 -11.96 -6.29 -4.97
C GLN A 32 -10.46 -6.51 -4.70
N GLN A 33 -9.78 -5.57 -4.04
CA GLN A 33 -8.35 -5.69 -3.82
C GLN A 33 -8.04 -6.68 -2.70
N ALA A 34 -7.31 -7.75 -3.02
CA ALA A 34 -6.90 -8.74 -2.03
C ALA A 34 -6.07 -8.14 -0.88
N SER A 35 -5.31 -7.07 -1.13
CA SER A 35 -4.55 -6.34 -0.09
C SER A 35 -5.44 -5.63 0.92
N VAL A 36 -6.64 -5.22 0.52
CA VAL A 36 -7.65 -4.58 1.37
C VAL A 36 -8.34 -5.62 2.27
N VAL A 37 -8.56 -6.83 1.73
CA VAL A 37 -9.21 -7.95 2.42
C VAL A 37 -8.26 -8.68 3.38
N ALA A 38 -6.97 -8.76 3.06
CA ALA A 38 -5.99 -9.47 3.86
C ALA A 38 -5.70 -8.80 5.20
N ASP A 39 -5.42 -9.60 6.23
CA ASP A 39 -4.87 -9.10 7.50
C ASP A 39 -3.48 -8.48 7.22
N PRO A 40 -3.29 -7.19 7.50
CA PRO A 40 -2.05 -6.50 7.20
C PRO A 40 -0.90 -6.99 8.09
N ALA A 41 -1.15 -7.36 9.36
CA ALA A 41 -0.12 -7.84 10.26
C ALA A 41 0.39 -9.21 9.81
N GLN A 42 -0.51 -10.14 9.46
CA GLN A 42 -0.13 -11.46 8.93
C GLN A 42 0.64 -11.33 7.61
N THR A 43 0.12 -10.51 6.70
CA THR A 43 0.76 -10.22 5.42
C THR A 43 2.16 -9.66 5.62
N ALA A 44 2.33 -8.71 6.53
CA ALA A 44 3.61 -8.07 6.77
C ALA A 44 4.64 -9.01 7.39
N VAL A 45 4.23 -9.90 8.32
CA VAL A 45 5.10 -10.95 8.89
C VAL A 45 5.56 -11.93 7.80
N ILE A 46 4.66 -12.33 6.90
CA ILE A 46 5.00 -13.21 5.76
C ILE A 46 6.00 -12.54 4.83
N TYR A 47 5.73 -11.30 4.41
CA TYR A 47 6.63 -10.55 3.53
C TYR A 47 8.02 -10.40 4.15
N LYS A 48 8.11 -10.02 5.42
CA LYS A 48 9.37 -9.91 6.14
C LYS A 48 10.12 -11.25 6.19
N SER A 49 9.39 -12.34 6.44
CA SER A 49 9.96 -13.69 6.47
C SER A 49 10.48 -14.16 5.11
N LEU A 50 9.73 -13.88 4.03
CA LEU A 50 10.15 -14.18 2.65
C LEU A 50 11.36 -13.34 2.23
N LYS A 51 11.38 -12.04 2.57
CA LYS A 51 12.51 -11.13 2.31
C LYS A 51 13.77 -11.61 3.04
N SER A 52 13.63 -12.11 4.27
CA SER A 52 14.73 -12.72 5.02
C SER A 52 15.33 -13.95 4.33
N LEU A 53 14.56 -14.71 3.54
CA LEU A 53 15.12 -15.82 2.77
C LEU A 53 15.94 -15.37 1.56
N ARG A 54 15.64 -14.18 1.02
CA ARG A 54 16.33 -13.68 -0.17
C ARG A 54 17.74 -13.27 0.20
N ILE A 55 18.69 -13.72 -0.62
CA ILE A 55 20.05 -13.21 -0.57
C ILE A 55 20.02 -11.78 -1.13
N SER A 56 20.05 -10.83 -0.22
CA SER A 56 19.88 -9.39 -0.54
C SER A 56 21.21 -8.64 -0.64
N SER A 57 22.30 -9.21 -0.10
CA SER A 57 23.62 -8.60 -0.14
C SER A 57 24.71 -9.62 -0.45
N THR A 58 25.86 -9.11 -0.91
CA THR A 58 27.07 -9.92 -1.14
C THR A 58 27.56 -10.57 0.15
N LEU A 59 27.48 -9.86 1.27
CA LEU A 59 27.81 -10.39 2.60
C LEU A 59 26.90 -11.55 3.00
N ASP A 60 25.58 -11.40 2.81
CA ASP A 60 24.61 -12.46 3.09
C ASP A 60 24.84 -13.68 2.18
N PHE A 61 25.20 -13.45 0.91
CA PHE A 61 25.59 -14.51 -0.02
C PHE A 61 26.78 -15.31 0.52
N PHE A 62 27.88 -14.63 0.83
CA PHE A 62 29.10 -15.29 1.32
C PHE A 62 28.90 -15.96 2.67
N ALA A 63 28.12 -15.34 3.58
CA ALA A 63 27.80 -15.93 4.87
C ALA A 63 27.02 -17.23 4.71
N ARG A 64 25.94 -17.24 3.92
CA ARG A 64 25.13 -18.44 3.69
C ARG A 64 25.88 -19.52 2.93
N MET A 65 26.55 -19.15 1.83
CA MET A 65 27.35 -20.10 1.05
C MET A 65 28.50 -20.68 1.87
N GLY A 66 29.13 -19.87 2.74
CA GLY A 66 30.16 -20.33 3.67
C GLY A 66 29.64 -21.36 4.66
N VAL A 67 28.47 -21.13 5.26
CA VAL A 67 27.82 -22.09 6.17
C VAL A 67 27.46 -23.40 5.43
N HIS A 68 26.89 -23.31 4.22
CA HIS A 68 26.56 -24.50 3.43
C HIS A 68 27.82 -25.28 2.98
N ALA A 69 28.87 -24.59 2.52
CA ALA A 69 30.12 -25.21 2.10
C ALA A 69 30.83 -25.89 3.26
N THR A 70 30.89 -25.25 4.43
CA THR A 70 31.50 -25.83 5.63
C THR A 70 30.71 -27.06 6.13
N LEU A 71 29.38 -27.02 6.08
CA LEU A 71 28.53 -28.18 6.40
C LEU A 71 28.77 -29.33 5.42
N PHE A 72 28.81 -29.04 4.11
CA PHE A 72 29.08 -30.04 3.08
C PHE A 72 30.45 -30.71 3.26
N LEU A 73 31.50 -29.92 3.50
CA LEU A 73 32.84 -30.44 3.76
C LEU A 73 32.88 -31.33 5.02
N ARG A 74 32.17 -30.93 6.09
CA ARG A 74 32.06 -31.75 7.31
C ARG A 74 31.31 -33.06 7.07
N LEU A 75 30.19 -33.03 6.36
CA LEU A 75 29.41 -34.23 6.01
C LEU A 75 30.23 -35.17 5.11
N ARG A 76 30.92 -34.64 4.11
CA ARG A 76 31.81 -35.44 3.24
C ARG A 76 32.94 -36.08 4.04
N HIS A 77 33.54 -35.34 4.97
CA HIS A 77 34.56 -35.89 5.85
C HIS A 77 34.02 -37.00 6.75
N LEU A 78 32.81 -36.82 7.30
CA LEU A 78 32.12 -37.82 8.12
C LEU A 78 31.77 -39.09 7.33
N VAL A 79 31.28 -38.97 6.09
CA VAL A 79 31.03 -40.11 5.20
C VAL A 79 32.33 -40.86 4.86
N ASN A 80 33.40 -40.13 4.53
CA ASN A 80 34.72 -40.73 4.28
C ASN A 80 35.27 -41.48 5.51
N LEU A 81 35.02 -40.96 6.71
CA LEU A 81 35.38 -41.60 7.98
C LEU A 81 34.58 -42.88 8.24
N ILE A 82 33.29 -42.91 7.89
CA ILE A 82 32.44 -44.10 8.01
C ILE A 82 32.84 -45.18 7.00
N GLN A 83 33.17 -44.79 5.76
CA GLN A 83 33.53 -45.73 4.69
C GLN A 83 34.94 -46.34 4.84
N SER A 84 35.83 -45.72 5.63
CA SER A 84 37.22 -46.19 5.80
C SER A 84 37.64 -46.36 7.28
N PRO A 85 37.04 -47.32 8.01
CA PRO A 85 37.27 -47.50 9.45
C PRO A 85 38.74 -47.85 9.80
N TRP A 86 39.51 -48.41 8.87
CA TRP A 86 40.91 -48.78 9.09
C TRP A 86 41.88 -47.61 9.25
N LYS A 87 41.51 -46.38 8.82
CA LYS A 87 42.32 -45.17 9.05
C LYS A 87 42.15 -44.59 10.47
N GLN A 88 41.28 -45.16 11.31
CA GLN A 88 40.99 -44.66 12.66
C GLN A 88 42.05 -44.95 13.73
N ARG A 89 43.10 -45.75 13.45
CA ARG A 89 44.10 -46.13 14.47
C ARG A 89 44.97 -44.96 14.98
N ALA A 90 44.99 -43.82 14.31
CA ALA A 90 45.65 -42.61 14.81
C ALA A 90 44.62 -41.59 15.32
N ARG A 91 44.27 -41.70 16.61
CA ARG A 91 43.57 -40.70 17.47
C ARG A 91 42.78 -39.61 16.70
N VAL A 92 41.56 -39.93 16.28
CA VAL A 92 40.59 -38.95 15.77
C VAL A 92 39.84 -38.30 16.93
N TYR A 93 40.57 -37.69 17.85
CA TYR A 93 40.02 -36.65 18.71
C TYR A 93 41.05 -35.53 18.72
N PRO A 94 40.73 -34.31 18.24
CA PRO A 94 41.68 -33.22 18.29
C PRO A 94 41.84 -32.82 19.77
N ARG A 95 42.79 -33.46 20.47
CA ARG A 95 43.12 -33.15 21.88
C ARG A 95 43.64 -31.72 22.08
N ARG A 96 43.79 -30.92 21.01
CA ARG A 96 44.48 -29.62 21.03
C ARG A 96 43.62 -28.38 20.77
N HIS A 97 42.30 -28.50 20.59
CA HIS A 97 41.42 -27.34 20.38
C HIS A 97 40.28 -27.23 21.41
N ARG A 98 40.50 -27.69 22.65
CA ARG A 98 39.54 -27.48 23.75
C ARG A 98 39.22 -26.01 23.95
N SER A 99 40.20 -25.13 23.81
CA SER A 99 40.01 -23.67 23.84
C SER A 99 39.07 -23.16 22.75
N ALA A 100 39.22 -23.64 21.51
CA ALA A 100 38.33 -23.26 20.41
C ALA A 100 36.91 -23.82 20.62
N ALA A 101 36.76 -25.06 21.09
CA ALA A 101 35.46 -25.62 21.43
C ALA A 101 34.76 -24.84 22.54
N VAL A 102 35.50 -24.45 23.60
CA VAL A 102 34.99 -23.59 24.67
C VAL A 102 34.59 -22.22 24.11
N LEU A 103 35.38 -21.62 23.22
CA LEU A 103 35.04 -20.35 22.57
C LEU A 103 33.71 -20.44 21.80
N PHE A 104 33.50 -21.50 21.01
CA PHE A 104 32.24 -21.70 20.28
C PHE A 104 31.04 -21.89 21.21
N VAL A 105 31.21 -22.61 22.32
CA VAL A 105 30.15 -22.79 23.32
C VAL A 105 29.82 -21.46 23.99
N VAL A 106 30.84 -20.70 24.41
CA VAL A 106 30.64 -19.36 25.01
C VAL A 106 29.97 -18.42 24.02
N TYR A 107 30.40 -18.41 22.76
CA TYR A 107 29.78 -17.60 21.71
C TYR A 107 28.32 -17.99 21.48
N ALA A 108 28.00 -19.29 21.45
CA ALA A 108 26.62 -19.76 21.34
C ALA A 108 25.76 -19.32 22.53
N LEU A 109 26.29 -19.39 23.76
CA LEU A 109 25.59 -18.91 24.96
C LEU A 109 25.36 -17.39 24.90
N LEU A 110 26.38 -16.62 24.51
CA LEU A 110 26.26 -15.17 24.34
C LEU A 110 25.24 -14.80 23.26
N LEU A 111 25.18 -15.54 22.16
CA LEU A 111 24.16 -15.34 21.13
C LEU A 111 22.75 -15.63 21.64
N VAL A 112 22.56 -16.71 22.41
CA VAL A 112 21.26 -17.03 23.02
C VAL A 112 20.82 -15.90 23.94
N ILE A 113 21.71 -15.46 24.85
CA ILE A 113 21.44 -14.33 25.76
C ILE A 113 21.12 -13.07 24.96
N PHE A 114 21.91 -12.74 23.95
CA PHE A 114 21.70 -11.56 23.11
C PHE A 114 20.33 -11.59 22.42
N VAL A 115 19.94 -12.72 21.85
CA VAL A 115 18.65 -12.87 21.16
C VAL A 115 17.48 -12.81 22.14
N GLU A 116 17.59 -13.52 23.27
CA GLU A 116 16.55 -13.55 24.30
C GLU A 116 16.33 -12.17 24.92
N GLU A 117 17.41 -11.47 25.30
CA GLU A 117 17.33 -10.11 25.81
C GLU A 117 16.86 -9.11 24.75
N SER A 118 17.25 -9.28 23.47
CA SER A 118 16.71 -8.44 22.38
C SER A 118 15.21 -8.60 22.21
N VAL A 119 14.69 -9.83 22.32
CA VAL A 119 13.24 -10.10 22.25
C VAL A 119 12.54 -9.54 23.48
N ARG A 120 13.05 -9.84 24.67
CA ARG A 120 12.47 -9.42 25.94
C ARG A 120 12.39 -7.90 26.05
N THR A 121 13.50 -7.20 25.86
CA THR A 121 13.56 -5.74 25.98
C THR A 121 12.70 -5.04 24.93
N SER A 122 12.66 -5.54 23.70
CA SER A 122 11.78 -4.99 22.66
C SER A 122 10.29 -5.19 22.98
N ASN A 123 9.91 -6.35 23.52
CA ASN A 123 8.53 -6.60 23.91
C ASN A 123 8.09 -5.67 25.05
N ILE A 124 8.93 -5.47 26.06
CA ILE A 124 8.63 -4.55 27.18
C ILE A 124 8.55 -3.10 26.67
N ALA A 125 9.46 -2.68 25.79
CA ALA A 125 9.46 -1.33 25.24
C ALA A 125 8.21 -1.02 24.39
N CYS A 126 7.69 -2.02 23.67
CA CYS A 126 6.54 -1.86 22.78
C CYS A 126 5.21 -2.28 23.41
N ASP A 127 5.21 -2.81 24.64
CA ASP A 127 3.98 -3.18 25.38
C ASP A 127 2.96 -2.02 25.49
N PRO A 128 3.38 -0.75 25.66
CA PRO A 128 2.46 0.39 25.66
C PRO A 128 1.86 0.73 24.29
N HIS A 129 2.37 0.14 23.20
CA HIS A 129 2.05 0.48 21.80
C HIS A 129 1.49 -0.74 21.06
N PRO A 130 0.21 -1.12 21.29
CA PRO A 130 -0.43 -2.25 20.60
C PRO A 130 -0.48 -2.08 19.07
N GLU A 131 -0.45 -0.84 18.57
CA GLU A 131 -0.36 -0.50 17.15
C GLU A 131 0.95 -0.97 16.49
N CYS A 132 1.98 -1.28 17.28
CA CYS A 132 3.22 -1.81 16.75
C CYS A 132 3.12 -3.32 16.49
N ALA A 133 2.68 -3.69 15.29
CA ALA A 133 2.48 -5.09 14.93
C ALA A 133 3.78 -5.91 14.81
N VAL A 134 4.90 -5.28 14.45
CA VAL A 134 6.18 -5.99 14.24
C VAL A 134 7.35 -5.22 14.85
N HIS A 135 8.12 -5.92 15.69
CA HIS A 135 9.28 -5.36 16.40
C HIS A 135 10.60 -5.59 15.64
N ALA A 136 11.54 -4.65 15.76
CA ALA A 136 12.90 -4.77 15.22
C ALA A 136 13.79 -5.72 16.04
N ARG A 137 13.41 -6.05 17.28
CA ARG A 137 14.13 -6.93 18.21
C ARG A 137 15.57 -6.46 18.45
N ARG A 138 15.71 -5.33 19.13
CA ARG A 138 17.00 -4.76 19.52
C ARG A 138 17.19 -4.87 21.03
N TRP A 139 18.39 -5.24 21.45
CA TRP A 139 18.78 -5.15 22.85
C TRP A 139 19.02 -3.67 23.21
N THR A 140 18.13 -3.10 24.02
CA THR A 140 18.27 -1.74 24.54
C THR A 140 18.13 -1.70 26.05
N ILE A 141 18.81 -0.72 26.65
CA ILE A 141 18.63 -0.38 28.06
C ILE A 141 17.35 0.44 28.13
N LEU A 142 16.36 -0.07 28.85
CA LEU A 142 15.07 0.58 28.99
C LEU A 142 15.16 1.66 30.08
N GLU A 143 14.79 2.87 29.73
CA GLU A 143 14.51 3.91 30.72
C GLU A 143 13.10 3.69 31.26
N SER A 144 12.93 3.84 32.58
CA SER A 144 11.62 3.70 33.22
C SER A 144 10.63 4.68 32.60
N GLU A 145 9.46 4.19 32.18
CA GLU A 145 8.33 4.98 31.66
C GLU A 145 8.55 5.65 30.29
N SER A 146 9.62 5.32 29.56
CA SER A 146 9.88 5.92 28.24
C SER A 146 9.07 5.25 27.11
N LEU A 147 8.13 6.00 26.52
CA LEU A 147 7.32 5.57 25.37
C LEU A 147 8.06 5.61 24.01
N THR A 148 9.19 6.32 23.94
CA THR A 148 9.91 6.56 22.66
C THR A 148 10.94 5.49 22.32
N GLN A 149 11.13 4.49 23.19
CA GLN A 149 12.19 3.49 23.04
C GLN A 149 11.76 2.24 22.25
N CYS A 150 10.47 2.12 21.90
CA CYS A 150 9.95 0.97 21.16
C CYS A 150 10.65 0.83 19.79
N PRO A 151 11.39 -0.28 19.53
CA PRO A 151 11.95 -0.57 18.21
C PRO A 151 10.85 -1.08 17.28
N CYS A 152 9.94 -0.20 16.89
CA CYS A 152 8.85 -0.57 15.99
C CYS A 152 9.32 -0.61 14.53
N LEU A 153 9.02 -1.70 13.82
CA LEU A 153 9.22 -1.77 12.38
C LEU A 153 7.95 -1.47 11.60
N MET A 154 6.79 -1.82 12.14
CA MET A 154 5.51 -1.73 11.42
C MET A 154 4.43 -1.23 12.37
N MET A 155 3.96 -0.01 12.14
CA MET A 155 2.83 0.59 12.83
C MET A 155 1.56 0.37 11.99
N ILE A 156 0.56 -0.27 12.58
CA ILE A 156 -0.74 -0.52 11.96
C ILE A 156 -1.80 -0.03 12.94
N ASP A 157 -2.44 1.09 12.62
CA ASP A 157 -3.58 1.62 13.37
C ASP A 157 -4.74 1.90 12.42
N ARG A 158 -5.71 1.00 12.42
CA ARG A 158 -6.84 1.05 11.49
C ARG A 158 -8.14 0.96 12.27
N ASP A 159 -9.01 1.92 12.08
CA ASP A 159 -10.44 1.71 12.29
C ASP A 159 -11.09 1.52 10.94
N ILE A 160 -11.49 0.28 10.66
CA ILE A 160 -12.06 -0.08 9.37
C ILE A 160 -13.58 0.11 9.33
N ALA A 161 -14.23 0.34 10.46
CA ALA A 161 -15.69 0.43 10.55
C ALA A 161 -16.13 1.40 11.67
N PRO A 162 -15.88 2.71 11.51
CA PRO A 162 -16.35 3.74 12.44
C PRO A 162 -17.86 3.61 12.68
N LYS A 163 -18.27 3.59 13.95
CA LYS A 163 -19.64 3.20 14.33
C LYS A 163 -20.62 4.36 14.34
N SER A 164 -20.13 5.58 14.50
CA SER A 164 -20.93 6.80 14.56
C SER A 164 -20.35 7.88 13.67
N TYR A 165 -21.22 8.79 13.21
CA TYR A 165 -20.78 9.92 12.40
C TYR A 165 -19.81 10.84 13.16
N ALA A 166 -20.02 11.01 14.47
CA ALA A 166 -19.11 11.79 15.31
C ALA A 166 -17.71 11.18 15.39
N GLU A 167 -17.61 9.86 15.56
CA GLU A 167 -16.33 9.14 15.57
C GLU A 167 -15.62 9.21 14.19
N TRP A 168 -16.38 9.11 13.10
CA TRP A 168 -15.83 9.23 11.74
C TRP A 168 -15.37 10.66 11.41
N GLU A 169 -16.07 11.68 11.91
CA GLU A 169 -15.72 13.07 11.65
C GLU A 169 -14.61 13.59 12.59
N GLN A 170 -14.54 13.05 13.81
CA GLN A 170 -13.51 13.36 14.80
C GLN A 170 -12.82 12.07 15.28
N PRO A 171 -12.00 11.43 14.42
CA PRO A 171 -11.32 10.20 14.79
C PRO A 171 -10.17 10.47 15.77
N GLU A 172 -9.68 9.41 16.43
CA GLU A 172 -8.57 9.49 17.38
C GLU A 172 -7.31 10.11 16.72
N ASN A 173 -6.67 11.04 17.42
CA ASN A 173 -5.43 11.66 16.97
C ASN A 173 -4.24 10.75 17.25
N VAL A 174 -3.51 10.41 16.19
CA VAL A 174 -2.36 9.48 16.23
C VAL A 174 -1.02 10.16 15.96
N THR A 175 -1.01 11.49 15.83
CA THR A 175 0.20 12.27 15.50
C THR A 175 1.31 12.03 16.52
N ASP A 176 1.00 12.15 17.81
CA ASP A 176 1.98 11.98 18.89
C ASP A 176 2.45 10.53 19.00
N LYS A 177 1.55 9.55 18.82
CA LYS A 177 1.90 8.12 18.81
C LYS A 177 2.85 7.79 17.65
N LEU A 178 2.55 8.29 16.44
CA LEU A 178 3.41 8.11 15.29
C LEU A 178 4.79 8.77 15.51
N ALA A 179 4.83 9.96 16.11
CA ALA A 179 6.09 10.62 16.47
C ALA A 179 6.91 9.80 17.47
N GLN A 180 6.27 9.25 18.50
CA GLN A 180 6.91 8.38 19.50
C GLN A 180 7.52 7.13 18.87
N LEU A 181 6.76 6.42 18.03
CA LEU A 181 7.23 5.20 17.35
C LEU A 181 8.29 5.49 16.28
N ALA A 182 8.25 6.68 15.66
CA ALA A 182 9.22 7.11 14.67
C ALA A 182 10.54 7.63 15.29
N THR A 183 10.54 7.99 16.57
CA THR A 183 11.71 8.62 17.25
C THR A 183 12.99 7.82 17.06
N ARG A 184 12.89 6.49 17.04
CA ARG A 184 14.05 5.60 16.94
C ARG A 184 14.59 5.41 15.52
N GLY A 185 13.83 5.81 14.49
CA GLY A 185 14.22 5.64 13.09
C GLY A 185 14.09 4.20 12.55
N ASP A 186 13.51 3.28 13.32
CA ASP A 186 13.41 1.86 12.96
C ASP A 186 12.16 1.54 12.11
N LEU A 187 11.21 2.47 11.96
CA LEU A 187 9.98 2.22 11.21
C LEU A 187 10.26 1.96 9.73
N GLN A 188 9.64 0.91 9.22
CA GLN A 188 9.68 0.50 7.82
C GLN A 188 8.29 0.53 7.17
N THR A 189 7.21 0.46 7.97
CA THR A 189 5.82 0.48 7.50
C THR A 189 4.90 1.27 8.42
N VAL A 190 4.02 2.06 7.83
CA VAL A 190 2.97 2.84 8.51
C VAL A 190 1.66 2.63 7.75
N GLN A 191 0.61 2.17 8.42
CA GLN A 191 -0.74 2.02 7.86
C GLN A 191 -1.75 2.64 8.81
N ILE A 192 -2.47 3.66 8.34
CA ILE A 192 -3.33 4.50 9.18
C ILE A 192 -4.68 4.76 8.50
N THR A 193 -5.73 4.06 8.93
CA THR A 193 -7.09 4.17 8.35
C THR A 193 -8.04 4.80 9.36
N ASN A 194 -8.82 5.81 8.95
CA ASN A 194 -9.76 6.58 9.81
C ASN A 194 -9.14 7.04 11.14
N ARG A 195 -8.00 7.73 11.05
CA ARG A 195 -7.37 8.41 12.19
C ARG A 195 -7.12 9.87 11.87
N TYR A 196 -7.10 10.68 12.91
CA TYR A 196 -6.74 12.08 12.76
C TYR A 196 -5.22 12.21 12.71
N LEU A 197 -4.72 12.48 11.51
CA LEU A 197 -3.31 12.78 11.23
C LEU A 197 -3.28 13.99 10.30
N PRO A 198 -3.18 15.22 10.81
CA PRO A 198 -3.21 16.42 9.99
C PRO A 198 -1.88 16.68 9.28
N VAL A 199 -0.76 16.29 9.91
CA VAL A 199 0.60 16.50 9.42
C VAL A 199 1.45 15.28 9.78
N LEU A 200 2.34 14.89 8.88
CA LEU A 200 3.35 13.86 9.17
C LEU A 200 4.41 14.43 10.13
N PRO A 201 4.69 13.76 11.28
CA PRO A 201 5.63 14.26 12.28
C PRO A 201 7.07 14.26 11.75
N ASN A 202 7.88 15.22 12.19
CA ASN A 202 9.26 15.39 11.73
C ASN A 202 10.16 14.22 12.13
N GLU A 203 9.81 13.51 13.20
CA GLU A 203 10.49 12.31 13.70
C GLU A 203 10.54 11.22 12.62
N LEU A 204 9.50 11.13 11.77
CA LEU A 204 9.42 10.18 10.67
C LEU A 204 10.54 10.35 9.64
N ARG A 205 11.11 11.56 9.52
CA ARG A 205 12.26 11.85 8.66
C ARG A 205 13.49 11.00 9.02
N HIS A 206 13.65 10.59 10.29
CA HIS A 206 14.77 9.76 10.73
C HIS A 206 14.68 8.31 10.22
N CYS A 207 13.51 7.89 9.76
CA CYS A 207 13.26 6.51 9.32
C CYS A 207 13.74 6.32 7.87
N THR A 208 15.06 6.40 7.64
CA THR A 208 15.63 6.36 6.27
C THR A 208 15.48 4.99 5.58
N GLU A 209 15.24 3.92 6.35
CA GLU A 209 14.98 2.57 5.82
C GLU A 209 13.50 2.31 5.52
N LEU A 210 12.67 3.36 5.44
CA LEU A 210 11.27 3.27 5.03
C LEU A 210 11.15 2.75 3.59
N ARG A 211 11.09 1.42 3.46
CA ARG A 211 10.94 0.70 2.19
C ARG A 211 9.50 0.47 1.82
N HIS A 212 8.70 0.10 2.82
CA HIS A 212 7.28 -0.11 2.64
C HIS A 212 6.57 0.98 3.41
N LEU A 213 6.77 2.24 3.03
CA LEU A 213 5.90 3.30 3.52
C LEU A 213 4.52 3.07 2.91
N TYR A 214 3.81 2.08 3.46
CA TYR A 214 2.45 1.82 3.07
C TYR A 214 1.61 3.05 3.26
N VAL A 215 2.00 4.09 4.03
CA VAL A 215 1.24 5.30 4.43
C VAL A 215 -0.08 5.30 3.73
N THR A 216 -0.91 4.36 4.19
CA THR A 216 -2.21 4.08 3.63
C THR A 216 -3.04 5.00 4.44
N LEU A 217 -3.06 6.25 4.01
CA LEU A 217 -3.80 7.30 4.65
C LEU A 217 -5.17 7.26 4.02
N GLU A 218 -6.03 6.46 4.62
CA GLU A 218 -7.42 6.36 4.21
C GLU A 218 -8.23 7.23 5.15
N TYR A 219 -8.82 8.28 4.61
CA TYR A 219 -9.67 9.23 5.35
C TYR A 219 -8.96 9.94 6.51
N THR A 220 -7.64 10.09 6.42
CA THR A 220 -6.89 10.90 7.39
C THR A 220 -6.97 12.37 6.97
N HIS A 221 -7.13 13.27 7.94
CA HIS A 221 -7.24 14.71 7.72
C HIS A 221 -5.92 15.36 7.23
N THR A 222 -5.03 14.59 6.59
CA THR A 222 -3.78 15.08 6.00
C THR A 222 -4.13 15.84 4.72
N GLN A 223 -3.72 17.10 4.65
CA GLN A 223 -4.01 17.95 3.49
C GLN A 223 -2.79 18.18 2.59
N THR A 224 -1.59 17.97 3.13
CA THR A 224 -0.32 18.25 2.45
C THR A 224 0.75 17.26 2.87
N LEU A 225 1.62 16.89 1.93
CA LEU A 225 2.86 16.18 2.24
C LEU A 225 3.98 17.20 2.57
N PRO A 226 4.79 16.96 3.61
CA PRO A 226 5.89 17.85 3.96
C PRO A 226 7.01 17.79 2.91
N ASN A 227 7.74 18.90 2.73
CA ASN A 227 8.80 19.01 1.72
C ASN A 227 9.95 17.99 1.89
N TRP A 228 10.20 17.52 3.12
CA TRP A 228 11.22 16.51 3.40
C TRP A 228 10.79 15.10 2.97
N PHE A 229 9.53 14.87 2.58
CA PHE A 229 9.03 13.55 2.18
C PHE A 229 9.82 12.93 1.01
N LYS A 230 10.38 13.77 0.13
CA LYS A 230 11.26 13.35 -0.97
C LYS A 230 12.53 12.61 -0.53
N GLU A 231 12.92 12.73 0.74
CA GLU A 231 14.11 12.08 1.29
C GLU A 231 13.94 10.56 1.43
N PHE A 232 12.72 10.03 1.31
CA PHE A 232 12.45 8.59 1.34
C PHE A 232 12.78 7.90 0.00
N ALA A 233 14.05 7.82 -0.36
CA ALA A 233 14.52 7.24 -1.62
C ALA A 233 14.27 5.70 -1.75
N GLU A 234 14.11 5.01 -0.62
CA GLU A 234 13.90 3.56 -0.55
C GLU A 234 12.43 3.15 -0.69
N LEU A 235 11.50 4.10 -0.87
CA LEU A 235 10.06 3.84 -0.92
C LEU A 235 9.67 2.88 -2.05
N GLU A 236 8.91 1.83 -1.76
CA GLU A 236 8.44 0.84 -2.73
C GLU A 236 6.92 0.97 -3.02
N PHE A 237 6.11 1.44 -2.07
CA PHE A 237 4.65 1.52 -2.15
C PHE A 237 4.17 2.87 -1.57
N LEU A 238 3.17 3.50 -2.19
CA LEU A 238 2.54 4.73 -1.70
C LEU A 238 1.03 4.69 -2.00
N HIS A 239 0.18 4.80 -0.97
CA HIS A 239 -1.28 4.75 -1.13
C HIS A 239 -1.96 5.86 -0.33
N LEU A 240 -2.39 6.92 -1.00
CA LEU A 240 -3.06 8.04 -0.34
C LEU A 240 -4.52 8.08 -0.80
N GLU A 241 -5.44 8.00 0.15
CA GLU A 241 -6.87 8.15 -0.07
C GLU A 241 -7.44 9.27 0.81
N SER A 242 -7.67 10.39 0.13
CA SER A 242 -8.07 11.63 0.73
C SER A 242 -9.53 11.61 1.21
N LYS A 243 -9.79 12.20 2.38
CA LYS A 243 -11.16 12.38 2.88
C LYS A 243 -11.88 13.47 2.07
N PHE A 244 -13.13 13.23 1.67
CA PHE A 244 -13.91 14.22 0.91
C PHE A 244 -14.16 15.54 1.69
N THR A 245 -14.30 15.47 3.02
CA THR A 245 -14.53 16.66 3.87
C THR A 245 -13.26 17.45 4.18
N SER A 246 -12.08 16.82 4.07
CA SER A 246 -10.78 17.44 4.32
C SER A 246 -9.74 16.97 3.30
N PRO A 247 -9.92 17.37 2.03
CA PRO A 247 -9.17 16.74 0.96
C PRO A 247 -7.69 17.16 0.94
N PHE A 248 -6.85 16.29 0.40
CA PHE A 248 -5.50 16.65 0.00
C PHE A 248 -5.53 17.77 -1.04
N VAL A 249 -4.76 18.83 -0.77
CA VAL A 249 -4.76 20.05 -1.59
C VAL A 249 -3.49 20.15 -2.43
N VAL A 250 -2.34 19.80 -1.86
CA VAL A 250 -1.04 20.01 -2.50
C VAL A 250 -0.11 18.81 -2.28
N VAL A 251 0.52 18.38 -3.37
CA VAL A 251 1.68 17.50 -3.36
C VAL A 251 2.85 18.27 -3.98
N PRO A 252 4.02 18.37 -3.31
CA PRO A 252 5.18 19.07 -3.84
C PRO A 252 5.64 18.55 -5.21
N ASP A 253 6.02 19.47 -6.11
CA ASP A 253 6.36 19.15 -7.51
C ASP A 253 7.60 18.24 -7.67
N ASP A 254 8.54 18.32 -6.72
CA ASP A 254 9.81 17.60 -6.73
C ASP A 254 9.80 16.30 -5.91
N ILE A 255 8.62 15.86 -5.45
CA ILE A 255 8.49 14.75 -4.50
C ILE A 255 9.05 13.42 -5.02
N PHE A 256 8.97 13.18 -6.32
CA PHE A 256 9.31 11.90 -6.94
C PHE A 256 10.73 11.82 -7.52
N HIS A 257 11.48 12.92 -7.51
CA HIS A 257 12.74 13.04 -8.26
C HIS A 257 13.76 11.93 -7.92
N ASP A 258 13.88 11.59 -6.64
CA ASP A 258 14.84 10.60 -6.13
C ASP A 258 14.18 9.28 -5.68
N MET A 259 12.88 9.08 -6.00
CA MET A 259 12.09 7.91 -5.58
C MET A 259 12.17 6.75 -6.59
N SER A 260 13.39 6.36 -6.97
CA SER A 260 13.59 5.31 -7.96
C SER A 260 13.11 3.93 -7.51
N SER A 261 13.02 3.68 -6.20
CA SER A 261 12.56 2.40 -5.65
C SER A 261 11.05 2.19 -5.76
N LEU A 262 10.28 3.25 -6.09
CA LEU A 262 8.83 3.24 -6.00
C LEU A 262 8.23 2.37 -7.10
N THR A 263 7.41 1.40 -6.70
CA THR A 263 6.80 0.40 -7.60
C THR A 263 5.28 0.52 -7.69
N PHE A 264 4.63 1.11 -6.70
CA PHE A 264 3.18 1.23 -6.65
C PHE A 264 2.76 2.61 -6.13
N ILE A 265 1.87 3.26 -6.87
CA ILE A 265 1.18 4.49 -6.46
C ILE A 265 -0.32 4.27 -6.59
N HIS A 266 -1.05 4.56 -5.50
CA HIS A 266 -2.50 4.71 -5.51
C HIS A 266 -2.86 6.06 -4.91
N PHE A 267 -3.44 6.94 -5.71
CA PHE A 267 -4.02 8.19 -5.27
C PHE A 267 -5.53 8.20 -5.52
N ALA A 268 -6.31 8.44 -4.46
CA ALA A 268 -7.75 8.49 -4.51
C ALA A 268 -8.30 9.72 -3.77
N GLY A 269 -9.35 10.35 -4.31
CA GLY A 269 -10.10 11.41 -3.61
C GLY A 269 -9.45 12.79 -3.59
N PHE A 270 -8.52 13.07 -4.51
CA PHE A 270 -7.83 14.36 -4.64
C PHE A 270 -8.69 15.37 -5.41
N VAL A 271 -9.87 15.66 -4.88
CA VAL A 271 -10.92 16.46 -5.52
C VAL A 271 -10.45 17.87 -5.95
N PRO A 272 -9.79 18.68 -5.10
CA PRO A 272 -9.45 20.06 -5.45
C PRO A 272 -8.17 20.17 -6.31
N MET A 273 -7.45 19.07 -6.52
CA MET A 273 -6.12 19.08 -7.13
C MET A 273 -6.23 19.27 -8.65
N ARG A 274 -5.55 20.30 -9.16
CA ARG A 274 -5.53 20.61 -10.60
C ARG A 274 -4.37 20.03 -11.36
N ARG A 275 -3.24 19.76 -10.68
CA ARG A 275 -2.01 19.27 -11.28
C ARG A 275 -1.35 18.26 -10.36
N LEU A 276 -0.84 17.20 -10.95
CA LEU A 276 0.02 16.24 -10.29
C LEU A 276 1.50 16.64 -10.46
N PRO A 277 2.37 16.28 -9.51
CA PRO A 277 3.81 16.47 -9.64
C PRO A 277 4.37 15.64 -10.79
N SER A 278 5.57 15.99 -11.25
CA SER A 278 6.23 15.25 -12.33
C SER A 278 6.56 13.82 -11.91
N PHE A 279 6.33 12.86 -12.81
CA PHE A 279 6.74 11.45 -12.62
C PHE A 279 8.22 11.20 -12.92
N GLN A 280 9.01 12.26 -13.06
CA GLN A 280 10.47 12.16 -13.17
C GLN A 280 11.04 11.48 -11.92
N GLY A 281 11.90 10.48 -12.12
CA GLY A 281 12.49 9.69 -11.04
C GLY A 281 11.83 8.32 -10.83
N LEU A 282 10.57 8.14 -11.25
CA LEU A 282 9.76 6.92 -11.07
C LEU A 282 10.10 5.80 -12.05
N THR A 283 11.36 5.40 -12.08
CA THR A 283 11.94 4.45 -13.05
C THR A 283 11.55 2.99 -12.83
N ASN A 284 11.06 2.63 -11.64
CA ASN A 284 10.63 1.27 -11.29
C ASN A 284 9.13 1.13 -11.06
N LEU A 285 8.34 2.16 -11.39
CA LEU A 285 6.90 2.12 -11.17
C LEU A 285 6.25 1.03 -12.02
N LYS A 286 5.48 0.15 -11.37
CA LYS A 286 4.76 -0.98 -11.98
C LYS A 286 3.26 -0.80 -11.99
N SER A 287 2.71 -0.06 -11.03
CA SER A 287 1.27 0.16 -10.92
C SER A 287 1.01 1.62 -10.58
N LEU A 288 0.15 2.26 -11.36
CA LEU A 288 -0.34 3.61 -11.14
C LEU A 288 -1.86 3.60 -11.12
N THR A 289 -2.43 4.00 -9.99
CA THR A 289 -3.88 4.13 -9.79
C THR A 289 -4.20 5.56 -9.42
N LEU A 290 -5.04 6.22 -10.24
CA LEU A 290 -5.55 7.56 -10.03
C LEU A 290 -7.09 7.50 -10.03
N ALA A 291 -7.71 7.77 -8.89
CA ALA A 291 -9.16 7.70 -8.74
C ALA A 291 -9.73 9.01 -8.17
N VAL A 292 -10.83 9.48 -8.73
CA VAL A 292 -11.60 10.62 -8.19
C VAL A 292 -10.75 11.92 -8.13
N PHE A 293 -10.38 12.40 -9.31
CA PHE A 293 -9.77 13.72 -9.49
C PHE A 293 -10.70 14.63 -10.28
N LEU A 294 -11.60 15.33 -9.58
CA LEU A 294 -12.67 16.08 -10.25
C LEU A 294 -12.20 17.32 -11.00
N LEU A 295 -11.08 17.94 -10.56
CA LEU A 295 -10.54 19.18 -11.12
C LEU A 295 -9.17 19.04 -11.78
N LEU A 296 -8.70 17.80 -12.02
CA LEU A 296 -7.39 17.58 -12.63
C LEU A 296 -7.40 17.96 -14.11
N ASP A 297 -6.60 18.98 -14.45
CA ASP A 297 -6.58 19.56 -15.80
C ASP A 297 -5.77 18.70 -16.78
N GLN A 298 -4.65 18.14 -16.30
CA GLN A 298 -3.68 17.41 -17.13
C GLN A 298 -2.90 16.37 -16.34
N LEU A 299 -2.51 15.28 -17.00
CA LEU A 299 -1.58 14.30 -16.45
C LEU A 299 -0.13 14.62 -16.84
N PRO A 300 0.86 14.35 -15.96
CA PRO A 300 2.28 14.43 -16.29
C PRO A 300 2.67 13.44 -17.41
N ALA A 301 3.80 13.69 -18.07
CA ALA A 301 4.32 12.82 -19.12
C ALA A 301 4.82 11.48 -18.58
N PHE A 302 4.62 10.40 -19.34
CA PHE A 302 4.95 9.02 -18.92
C PHE A 302 6.32 8.53 -19.38
N ASN A 303 7.19 9.45 -19.83
CA ASN A 303 8.50 9.15 -20.43
C ASN A 303 9.44 8.32 -19.52
N HIS A 304 9.26 8.41 -18.20
CA HIS A 304 10.09 7.70 -17.21
C HIS A 304 9.43 6.42 -16.68
N LEU A 305 8.20 6.11 -17.07
CA LEU A 305 7.39 5.01 -16.54
C LEU A 305 7.54 3.71 -17.35
N TYR A 306 8.74 3.42 -17.86
CA TYR A 306 8.97 2.31 -18.79
C TYR A 306 8.70 0.91 -18.21
N ARG A 307 8.59 0.75 -16.88
CA ARG A 307 8.25 -0.53 -16.21
C ARG A 307 6.77 -0.65 -15.83
N LEU A 308 5.92 0.28 -16.25
CA LEU A 308 4.52 0.30 -15.86
C LEU A 308 3.78 -0.92 -16.44
N GLU A 309 3.22 -1.74 -15.56
CA GLU A 309 2.47 -2.94 -15.90
C GLU A 309 0.95 -2.72 -15.80
N ARG A 310 0.51 -1.83 -14.89
CA ARG A 310 -0.90 -1.52 -14.66
C ARG A 310 -1.13 -0.01 -14.59
N LEU A 311 -2.10 0.47 -15.36
CA LEU A 311 -2.59 1.84 -15.31
C LEU A 311 -4.11 1.82 -15.09
N LEU A 312 -4.55 2.41 -13.99
CA LEU A 312 -5.96 2.65 -13.69
C LEU A 312 -6.16 4.15 -13.50
N VAL A 313 -6.98 4.75 -14.36
CA VAL A 313 -7.44 6.14 -14.20
C VAL A 313 -8.97 6.10 -14.22
N THR A 314 -9.58 6.57 -13.14
CA THR A 314 -11.04 6.57 -13.03
C THR A 314 -11.58 7.83 -12.37
N CYS A 315 -12.76 8.28 -12.80
CA CYS A 315 -13.43 9.45 -12.25
C CYS A 315 -12.55 10.70 -12.31
N VAL A 316 -12.21 11.11 -13.53
CA VAL A 316 -11.38 12.30 -13.79
C VAL A 316 -12.05 13.24 -14.81
N PRO A 317 -13.25 13.75 -14.50
CA PRO A 317 -14.08 14.48 -15.45
C PRO A 317 -13.49 15.80 -15.95
N GLY A 318 -12.48 16.36 -15.29
CA GLY A 318 -11.79 17.58 -15.70
C GLY A 318 -10.69 17.37 -16.75
N LEU A 319 -10.32 16.13 -17.04
CA LEU A 319 -9.17 15.82 -17.88
C LEU A 319 -9.62 15.66 -19.35
N ASP A 320 -9.16 16.60 -20.21
CA ASP A 320 -9.53 16.67 -21.63
C ASP A 320 -8.67 15.80 -22.55
N SER A 321 -7.46 15.43 -22.12
CA SER A 321 -6.52 14.68 -22.94
C SER A 321 -5.65 13.77 -22.09
N LEU A 322 -5.11 12.72 -22.72
CA LEU A 322 -4.18 11.79 -22.10
C LEU A 322 -2.75 12.04 -22.61
N PRO A 323 -1.72 11.76 -21.79
CA PRO A 323 -0.34 11.85 -22.24
C PRO A 323 -0.02 10.75 -23.26
N ASP A 324 1.13 10.86 -23.92
CA ASP A 324 1.59 9.82 -24.84
C ASP A 324 1.88 8.51 -24.09
N PHE A 325 1.25 7.42 -24.54
CA PHE A 325 1.42 6.08 -23.97
C PHE A 325 2.45 5.24 -24.72
N ALA A 326 3.04 5.74 -25.81
CA ALA A 326 4.11 5.04 -26.51
C ALA A 326 5.25 4.57 -25.56
N PRO A 327 5.69 5.34 -24.55
CA PRO A 327 6.74 4.91 -23.62
C PRO A 327 6.38 3.69 -22.74
N ILE A 328 5.10 3.43 -22.52
CA ILE A 328 4.63 2.37 -21.61
C ILE A 328 4.04 1.15 -22.35
N GLN A 329 3.86 1.25 -23.68
CA GLN A 329 3.12 0.29 -24.49
C GLN A 329 3.67 -1.15 -24.40
N GLU A 330 4.99 -1.33 -24.30
CA GLU A 330 5.61 -2.65 -24.33
C GLU A 330 5.37 -3.48 -23.05
N ASN A 331 5.36 -2.83 -21.89
CA ASN A 331 5.28 -3.52 -20.59
C ASN A 331 3.89 -3.51 -19.98
N LEU A 332 2.95 -2.71 -20.52
CA LEU A 332 1.61 -2.59 -19.99
C LEU A 332 0.81 -3.89 -20.20
N LYS A 333 0.30 -4.43 -19.09
CA LYS A 333 -0.51 -5.65 -19.04
C LYS A 333 -2.00 -5.33 -18.83
N SER A 334 -2.30 -4.28 -18.07
CA SER A 334 -3.66 -3.86 -17.76
C SER A 334 -3.80 -2.35 -17.92
N LEU A 335 -4.82 -1.94 -18.66
CA LEU A 335 -5.25 -0.56 -18.85
C LEU A 335 -6.72 -0.47 -18.49
N ILE A 336 -7.07 0.44 -17.58
CA ILE A 336 -8.44 0.74 -17.17
C ILE A 336 -8.59 2.26 -17.15
N LEU A 337 -9.42 2.79 -18.04
CA LEU A 337 -9.75 4.20 -18.19
C LEU A 337 -11.26 4.33 -18.16
N THR A 338 -11.83 4.35 -16.95
CA THR A 338 -13.27 4.19 -16.71
C THR A 338 -13.85 5.40 -16.01
N ASP A 339 -15.18 5.52 -16.07
CA ASP A 339 -15.89 6.73 -15.67
C ASP A 339 -15.45 7.97 -16.47
N ARG A 340 -16.20 9.06 -16.38
CA ARG A 340 -16.05 10.19 -17.30
C ARG A 340 -14.63 10.75 -17.38
N GLY A 341 -14.05 10.63 -18.58
CA GLY A 341 -12.96 11.48 -19.09
C GLY A 341 -13.41 12.09 -20.41
N THR A 342 -13.32 13.42 -20.56
CA THR A 342 -13.86 14.11 -21.74
C THR A 342 -13.12 13.72 -23.03
N TRP A 343 -11.90 13.19 -22.91
CA TRP A 343 -11.12 12.58 -24.00
C TRP A 343 -11.86 11.48 -24.78
N CYS A 344 -12.88 10.86 -24.18
CA CYS A 344 -13.65 9.80 -24.81
C CYS A 344 -14.50 10.26 -26.00
N CYS A 345 -14.79 11.55 -26.09
CA CYS A 345 -15.79 12.07 -27.03
C CYS A 345 -15.53 13.52 -27.47
N ASN A 346 -14.57 14.23 -26.87
CA ASN A 346 -14.19 15.59 -27.27
C ASN A 346 -13.31 15.65 -28.55
N GLY A 347 -13.05 14.52 -29.19
CA GLY A 347 -12.19 14.41 -30.39
C GLY A 347 -10.73 14.06 -30.12
N PHE A 348 -10.35 13.73 -28.87
CA PHE A 348 -9.00 13.25 -28.53
C PHE A 348 -8.70 11.88 -29.17
N LEU A 349 -9.62 10.90 -28.99
CA LEU A 349 -9.47 9.53 -29.51
C LEU A 349 -9.93 9.35 -30.96
N GLY A 350 -10.60 10.35 -31.55
CA GLY A 350 -11.24 10.21 -32.85
C GLY A 350 -12.03 11.45 -33.25
N GLU A 351 -13.19 11.25 -33.84
CA GLU A 351 -14.13 12.34 -34.14
C GLU A 351 -14.83 12.82 -32.87
N CYS A 352 -15.13 14.12 -32.83
CA CYS A 352 -15.86 14.68 -31.69
C CYS A 352 -17.33 14.29 -31.77
N ASP A 353 -17.85 13.67 -30.71
CA ASP A 353 -19.26 13.33 -30.53
C ASP A 353 -19.78 13.85 -29.19
N LEU A 354 -20.31 15.07 -29.21
CA LEU A 354 -20.88 15.69 -28.01
C LEU A 354 -22.17 14.99 -27.54
N GLN A 355 -22.81 14.14 -28.36
CA GLN A 355 -24.00 13.39 -27.95
C GLN A 355 -23.65 12.17 -27.10
N HIS A 356 -22.38 11.75 -27.10
CA HIS A 356 -21.91 10.63 -26.30
C HIS A 356 -22.16 10.88 -24.79
N PRO A 357 -22.63 9.87 -24.01
CA PRO A 357 -22.96 10.04 -22.59
C PRO A 357 -21.81 10.63 -21.75
N MET A 358 -20.56 10.28 -22.07
CA MET A 358 -19.36 10.80 -21.39
C MET A 358 -19.09 12.30 -21.64
N CYS A 359 -19.69 12.92 -22.66
CA CYS A 359 -19.56 14.34 -22.96
C CYS A 359 -20.72 15.18 -22.42
N GLN A 360 -21.78 14.55 -21.94
CA GLN A 360 -22.91 15.22 -21.32
C GLN A 360 -22.59 15.63 -19.88
N ILE A 361 -23.51 16.36 -19.23
CA ILE A 361 -23.39 16.68 -17.80
C ILE A 361 -23.25 15.38 -17.01
N HIS A 362 -22.24 15.29 -16.14
CA HIS A 362 -22.01 14.06 -15.39
C HIS A 362 -23.16 13.80 -14.42
N PRO A 363 -23.81 12.63 -14.46
CA PRO A 363 -25.02 12.39 -13.68
C PRO A 363 -24.76 12.34 -12.16
N LEU A 364 -23.61 11.79 -11.72
CA LEU A 364 -23.19 11.79 -10.32
C LEU A 364 -22.57 13.12 -9.84
N TRP A 365 -21.53 13.61 -10.52
CA TRP A 365 -20.73 14.76 -10.04
C TRP A 365 -21.24 16.12 -10.50
N GLY A 366 -22.21 16.17 -11.42
CA GLY A 366 -22.74 17.42 -11.97
C GLY A 366 -21.73 18.23 -12.78
N THR A 367 -20.60 17.64 -13.20
CA THR A 367 -19.60 18.35 -14.00
C THR A 367 -20.17 18.77 -15.36
N PRO A 368 -19.84 19.97 -15.86
CA PRO A 368 -20.46 20.52 -17.06
C PRO A 368 -20.18 19.68 -18.31
N ALA A 369 -21.00 19.81 -19.35
CA ALA A 369 -20.80 19.13 -20.62
C ALA A 369 -19.44 19.52 -21.26
N ALA A 370 -18.82 18.58 -21.96
CA ALA A 370 -17.55 18.77 -22.63
C ALA A 370 -17.71 19.63 -23.89
N SER A 371 -16.59 20.17 -24.38
CA SER A 371 -16.52 20.84 -25.67
C SER A 371 -15.50 20.15 -26.57
N CYS A 372 -15.67 20.23 -27.89
CA CYS A 372 -14.72 19.63 -28.82
C CYS A 372 -13.35 20.32 -28.75
N LEU A 373 -12.29 19.54 -28.87
CA LEU A 373 -10.94 20.07 -28.99
C LEU A 373 -10.82 20.92 -30.25
N THR A 374 -10.21 22.10 -30.11
CA THR A 374 -10.09 23.08 -31.20
C THR A 374 -8.84 22.87 -32.06
N SER A 375 -7.88 22.07 -31.60
CA SER A 375 -6.59 21.88 -32.27
C SER A 375 -6.26 20.40 -32.49
N ASN A 376 -5.69 20.09 -33.66
CA ASN A 376 -5.22 18.76 -34.01
C ASN A 376 -3.97 18.32 -33.22
N ARG A 377 -3.28 19.25 -32.53
CA ARG A 377 -2.11 18.93 -31.67
C ARG A 377 -2.52 18.26 -30.36
N ASP A 378 -3.79 18.35 -30.02
CA ASP A 378 -4.37 17.80 -28.81
C ASP A 378 -4.98 16.42 -29.07
N LYS A 379 -4.74 15.80 -30.23
CA LYS A 379 -5.20 14.45 -30.57
C LYS A 379 -4.24 13.38 -30.05
N ALA A 380 -4.77 12.20 -29.77
CA ALA A 380 -3.99 11.05 -29.35
C ALA A 380 -2.92 10.67 -30.38
N THR A 381 -1.73 10.30 -29.90
CA THR A 381 -0.66 9.78 -30.76
C THR A 381 -1.06 8.43 -31.36
N PRO A 382 -0.48 8.01 -32.50
CA PRO A 382 -0.74 6.69 -33.06
C PRO A 382 -0.42 5.54 -32.09
N GLY A 383 0.62 5.71 -31.24
CA GLY A 383 0.98 4.75 -30.20
C GLY A 383 -0.09 4.65 -29.11
N THR A 384 -0.60 5.79 -28.63
CA THR A 384 -1.71 5.83 -27.67
C THR A 384 -2.97 5.18 -28.23
N LEU A 385 -3.34 5.48 -29.48
CA LEU A 385 -4.51 4.87 -30.13
C LEU A 385 -4.37 3.35 -30.26
N ALA A 386 -3.22 2.86 -30.71
CA ALA A 386 -2.95 1.43 -30.84
C ALA A 386 -3.04 0.70 -29.49
N LEU A 387 -2.57 1.32 -28.41
CA LEU A 387 -2.66 0.75 -27.07
C LEU A 387 -4.10 0.72 -26.56
N ILE A 388 -4.88 1.79 -26.75
CA ILE A 388 -6.28 1.84 -26.33
C ILE A 388 -7.12 0.79 -27.07
N GLN A 389 -6.89 0.60 -28.37
CA GLN A 389 -7.56 -0.42 -29.17
C GLN A 389 -7.29 -1.86 -28.69
N LYS A 390 -6.21 -2.11 -27.95
CA LYS A 390 -5.91 -3.41 -27.32
C LYS A 390 -6.83 -3.71 -26.11
N TYR A 391 -7.45 -2.69 -25.53
CA TYR A 391 -8.27 -2.79 -24.31
C TYR A 391 -9.65 -2.12 -24.49
N PRO A 392 -10.46 -2.53 -25.48
CA PRO A 392 -11.71 -1.85 -25.81
C PRO A 392 -12.75 -1.90 -24.66
N ASP A 393 -12.78 -3.00 -23.91
CA ASP A 393 -13.75 -3.21 -22.82
C ASP A 393 -13.36 -2.49 -21.52
N ASN A 394 -12.25 -1.76 -21.48
CA ASN A 394 -11.77 -1.08 -20.28
C ASN A 394 -11.53 0.42 -20.48
N VAL A 395 -11.90 0.98 -21.64
CA VAL A 395 -11.69 2.39 -21.97
C VAL A 395 -13.02 3.02 -22.34
N CYS A 396 -13.31 4.18 -21.75
CA CYS A 396 -14.49 5.00 -22.07
C CYS A 396 -15.83 4.30 -21.80
N ASN A 397 -15.89 3.50 -20.73
CA ASN A 397 -17.11 2.84 -20.26
C ASN A 397 -17.29 2.99 -18.75
N GLY A 398 -18.33 2.36 -18.20
CA GLY A 398 -18.60 2.36 -16.76
C GLY A 398 -18.93 3.74 -16.20
N LEU A 399 -19.77 4.52 -16.90
CA LEU A 399 -20.23 5.83 -16.40
C LEU A 399 -20.96 5.64 -15.07
N LEU A 400 -20.54 6.39 -14.05
CA LEU A 400 -21.12 6.30 -12.72
C LEU A 400 -22.41 7.13 -12.63
N TYR A 401 -23.50 6.49 -12.19
CA TYR A 401 -24.79 7.14 -11.95
C TYR A 401 -25.03 7.34 -10.45
N PRO A 402 -25.92 8.28 -10.05
CA PRO A 402 -26.43 8.35 -8.69
C PRO A 402 -26.94 6.98 -8.23
N GLY A 403 -26.50 6.54 -7.04
CA GLY A 403 -26.82 5.21 -6.51
C GLY A 403 -25.91 4.08 -6.98
N SER A 404 -25.01 4.32 -7.95
CA SER A 404 -23.98 3.34 -8.35
C SER A 404 -22.79 3.28 -7.39
N LEU A 405 -22.63 4.29 -6.52
CA LEU A 405 -21.59 4.41 -5.51
C LEU A 405 -22.18 4.92 -4.20
N GLU A 406 -21.68 4.39 -3.09
CA GLU A 406 -21.94 4.94 -1.78
C GLU A 406 -21.28 6.33 -1.67
N GLY A 407 -22.09 7.32 -1.32
CA GLY A 407 -21.59 8.67 -1.05
C GLY A 407 -20.79 8.73 0.25
N PRO A 408 -20.24 9.90 0.61
CA PRO A 408 -19.69 10.10 1.94
C PRO A 408 -20.79 9.85 3.00
N PRO A 409 -20.51 9.11 4.09
CA PRO A 409 -21.45 8.92 5.18
C PRO A 409 -21.94 10.26 5.73
N THR A 410 -23.18 10.29 6.20
CA THR A 410 -23.79 11.42 6.89
C THR A 410 -24.40 10.92 8.20
N SER A 411 -24.69 11.82 9.15
CA SER A 411 -25.43 11.43 10.37
C SER A 411 -26.71 10.67 10.01
N ALA A 412 -27.50 11.20 9.06
CA ALA A 412 -28.76 10.60 8.64
C ALA A 412 -28.61 9.18 8.07
N THR A 413 -27.50 8.87 7.40
CA THR A 413 -27.26 7.52 6.87
C THR A 413 -26.65 6.58 7.91
N MET A 414 -25.89 7.08 8.90
CA MET A 414 -25.25 6.25 9.92
C MET A 414 -26.15 5.96 11.13
N ASP A 415 -27.00 6.89 11.53
CA ASP A 415 -27.85 6.79 12.72
C ASP A 415 -28.76 5.53 12.72
N PRO A 416 -29.40 5.15 11.59
CA PRO A 416 -30.21 3.92 11.54
C PRO A 416 -29.44 2.63 11.82
N CYS A 417 -28.13 2.64 11.58
CA CYS A 417 -27.27 1.46 11.71
C CYS A 417 -26.78 1.21 13.13
N ASN A 418 -26.72 2.26 13.96
CA ASN A 418 -26.24 2.19 15.34
C ASN A 418 -24.94 1.37 15.48
N GLY A 419 -23.98 1.62 14.58
CA GLY A 419 -22.68 0.93 14.55
C GLY A 419 -22.71 -0.58 14.27
N THR A 420 -23.80 -1.13 13.75
CA THR A 420 -23.96 -2.57 13.52
C THR A 420 -23.91 -2.89 12.03
N LEU A 421 -22.92 -3.69 11.61
CA LEU A 421 -22.81 -4.18 10.23
C LEU A 421 -23.93 -5.18 9.90
N TYR A 422 -24.36 -5.15 8.65
CA TYR A 422 -25.39 -6.00 8.03
C TYR A 422 -26.77 -5.93 8.70
N ARG A 423 -27.01 -4.88 9.49
CA ARG A 423 -28.33 -4.58 10.04
C ARG A 423 -29.24 -4.07 8.92
N GLN A 424 -30.49 -4.53 8.91
CA GLN A 424 -31.52 -3.95 8.05
C GLN A 424 -31.85 -2.52 8.49
N CYS A 425 -31.94 -1.60 7.53
CA CYS A 425 -32.25 -0.20 7.75
C CYS A 425 -33.19 0.32 6.65
N VAL A 426 -33.68 1.55 6.79
CA VAL A 426 -34.46 2.24 5.76
C VAL A 426 -33.64 3.45 5.36
N ASP A 427 -33.32 3.57 4.08
CA ASP A 427 -32.53 4.70 3.57
C ASP A 427 -33.36 6.00 3.55
N ALA A 428 -32.70 7.11 3.20
CA ALA A 428 -33.36 8.42 3.11
C ALA A 428 -34.49 8.47 2.06
N SER A 429 -34.55 7.51 1.13
CA SER A 429 -35.60 7.39 0.11
C SER A 429 -36.77 6.51 0.56
N GLY A 430 -36.70 5.93 1.76
CA GLY A 430 -37.74 5.05 2.31
C GLY A 430 -37.61 3.59 1.85
N VAL A 431 -36.50 3.22 1.21
CA VAL A 431 -36.25 1.89 0.67
C VAL A 431 -35.54 1.02 1.71
N GLU A 432 -35.98 -0.24 1.82
CA GLU A 432 -35.34 -1.23 2.65
C GLU A 432 -33.91 -1.48 2.18
N SER A 433 -32.97 -1.34 3.10
CA SER A 433 -31.55 -1.16 2.85
C SER A 433 -30.74 -1.92 3.89
N MET A 434 -29.42 -1.96 3.72
CA MET A 434 -28.53 -2.67 4.63
C MET A 434 -27.39 -1.77 5.11
N CYS A 435 -27.04 -1.92 6.38
CA CYS A 435 -25.92 -1.23 6.99
C CYS A 435 -24.60 -1.90 6.61
N TYR A 436 -23.72 -1.19 5.92
CA TYR A 436 -22.35 -1.65 5.68
C TYR A 436 -21.40 -0.46 5.51
N ASN A 437 -20.11 -0.76 5.45
CA ASN A 437 -19.04 0.21 5.24
C ASN A 437 -18.36 -0.05 3.89
N ALA A 438 -18.66 0.79 2.90
CA ALA A 438 -17.88 0.84 1.66
C ALA A 438 -16.54 1.55 1.94
N ARG A 439 -15.45 1.08 1.32
CA ARG A 439 -14.11 1.72 1.35
C ARG A 439 -13.60 2.06 2.75
N PHE A 440 -13.90 1.22 3.76
CA PHE A 440 -13.61 1.48 5.17
C PHE A 440 -14.22 2.77 5.75
N MET A 441 -15.18 3.40 5.08
CA MET A 441 -15.90 4.55 5.63
C MET A 441 -16.78 4.15 6.83
N GLY A 442 -17.44 5.13 7.46
CA GLY A 442 -18.39 4.86 8.54
C GLY A 442 -19.51 3.89 8.15
N ILE A 443 -19.99 3.08 9.10
CA ILE A 443 -21.12 2.16 8.91
C ILE A 443 -22.37 2.98 8.63
N ALA A 444 -22.86 2.92 7.40
CA ALA A 444 -24.01 3.68 6.94
C ALA A 444 -25.03 2.77 6.26
N CYS A 445 -26.26 3.25 6.27
CA CYS A 445 -27.41 2.63 5.62
C CYS A 445 -27.33 2.96 4.15
N TRP A 446 -27.02 1.95 3.34
CA TRP A 446 -26.94 2.09 1.90
C TRP A 446 -28.00 1.22 1.26
N GLY A 447 -28.65 1.77 0.23
CA GLY A 447 -29.51 1.00 -0.65
C GLY A 447 -28.74 -0.19 -1.18
N SER A 448 -29.37 -1.37 -1.17
CA SER A 448 -28.77 -2.53 -1.80
C SER A 448 -28.51 -2.19 -3.26
N VAL A 449 -27.23 -2.10 -3.65
CA VAL A 449 -26.84 -2.31 -5.04
C VAL A 449 -27.02 -3.81 -5.30
N GLN A 450 -28.27 -4.26 -5.33
CA GLN A 450 -28.60 -5.49 -6.04
C GLN A 450 -28.81 -5.10 -7.51
N PRO A 451 -28.28 -5.89 -8.45
CA PRO A 451 -28.56 -5.72 -9.87
C PRO A 451 -30.06 -5.77 -10.19
#